data_AF-A0A257XB58-F1
#
_entry.id   AF-A0A257XB58-F1
#
_cell.length_a   1.000
_cell.length_b   1.000
_cell.length_c   1.000
_cell.angle_alpha   90.00
_cell.angle_beta   90.00
_cell.angle_gamma   90.00
#
_symmetry.space_group_name_H-M   'P 1'
#
loop_
_entity.id
_entity.type
_entity.pdbx_description
1 polymer ?
#
loop_
_entity_poly.entity_id
_entity_poly.type
_entity_poly.pdbx_seq_one_letter_code
_entity_poly.pdbx_strand_id
1 'polypeptide(L)'
;MSAARALPEAWQRRGWLAWLLWPLSLLYRLVTTLRRAAFRSGILHVDRLPVPVVVIGNIIAGGAGKTPLTLYLARALTARGHRPVIVSRGYGGT
;
A
#
# COMPACT_ATOMS: atom_id res chain seq x y z
N MET A 1 -25.47 -12.05 -3.38
CA MET A 1 -24.15 -11.75 -2.81
C MET A 1 -23.60 -10.53 -3.54
N SER A 2 -23.38 -9.40 -2.86
CA SER A 2 -22.86 -8.19 -3.52
C SER A 2 -21.48 -8.47 -4.10
N ALA A 3 -21.27 -8.18 -5.39
CA ALA A 3 -20.01 -8.39 -6.10
C ALA A 3 -18.80 -7.78 -5.36
N ALA A 4 -19.01 -6.75 -4.55
CA ALA A 4 -18.02 -6.09 -3.72
C ALA A 4 -17.41 -6.99 -2.62
N ARG A 5 -18.11 -8.03 -2.14
CA ARG A 5 -17.60 -8.96 -1.11
C ARG A 5 -16.98 -10.23 -1.70
N ALA A 6 -17.35 -10.60 -2.92
CA ALA A 6 -16.86 -11.82 -3.58
C ALA A 6 -15.36 -11.73 -3.94
N LEU A 7 -14.86 -10.53 -4.27
CA LEU A 7 -13.47 -10.33 -4.70
C LEU A 7 -12.44 -10.52 -3.56
N PRO A 8 -12.62 -9.94 -2.35
CA PRO A 8 -11.74 -10.23 -1.21
C PRO A 8 -11.71 -11.70 -0.81
N GLU A 9 -12.87 -12.39 -0.84
CA GLU A 9 -12.96 -13.82 -0.50
C GLU A 9 -12.28 -14.70 -1.55
N ALA A 10 -12.46 -14.38 -2.83
CA ALA A 10 -11.80 -15.08 -3.94
C ALA A 10 -10.27 -14.95 -3.88
N TRP A 11 -9.75 -13.78 -3.46
CA TRP A 11 -8.33 -13.55 -3.24
C TRP A 11 -7.73 -14.48 -2.16
N GLN A 12 -8.48 -14.74 -1.08
CA GLN A 12 -7.99 -15.60 0.01
C GLN A 12 -8.08 -17.10 -0.33
N ARG A 13 -9.13 -17.53 -1.04
CA ARG A 13 -9.40 -18.97 -1.26
C ARG A 13 -8.71 -19.59 -2.48
N ARG A 14 -8.06 -18.80 -3.35
CA ARG A 14 -7.41 -19.28 -4.59
C ARG A 14 -8.30 -20.24 -5.43
N GLY A 15 -9.60 -19.93 -5.52
CA GLY A 15 -10.56 -20.73 -6.28
C GLY A 15 -10.46 -20.52 -7.80
N TRP A 16 -11.42 -21.03 -8.56
CA TRP A 16 -11.49 -20.88 -10.03
C TRP A 16 -11.42 -19.42 -10.51
N LEU A 17 -12.00 -18.48 -9.75
CA LEU A 17 -11.89 -17.04 -9.99
C LEU A 17 -10.43 -16.54 -9.94
N ALA A 18 -9.60 -17.10 -9.06
CA ALA A 18 -8.18 -16.73 -8.98
C ALA A 18 -7.40 -17.21 -10.21
N TRP A 19 -7.75 -18.38 -10.77
CA TRP A 19 -7.18 -18.88 -12.01
C TRP A 19 -7.59 -18.03 -13.22
N LEU A 20 -8.86 -17.61 -13.28
CA LEU A 20 -9.34 -16.71 -14.33
C LEU A 20 -8.64 -15.33 -14.28
N LEU A 21 -8.40 -14.81 -13.08
CA LEU A 21 -7.71 -13.53 -12.86
C LEU A 21 -6.17 -13.66 -12.92
N TRP A 22 -5.63 -14.87 -13.02
CA TRP A 22 -4.19 -15.11 -13.04
C TRP A 22 -3.46 -14.42 -14.20
N PRO A 23 -3.89 -14.49 -15.48
CA PRO A 23 -3.22 -13.77 -16.57
C PRO A 23 -3.24 -12.25 -16.35
N LEU A 24 -4.34 -11.70 -15.81
CA LEU A 24 -4.42 -10.29 -15.44
C LEU A 24 -3.43 -9.94 -14.32
N SER A 25 -3.23 -10.84 -13.36
CA SER A 25 -2.23 -10.66 -12.30
C SER A 25 -0.80 -10.63 -12.84
N LEU A 26 -0.49 -11.39 -13.89
CA LEU A 26 0.82 -11.37 -14.56
C LEU A 26 1.06 -10.05 -15.26
N LEU A 27 0.05 -9.50 -15.94
CA LEU A 27 0.13 -8.17 -16.55
C LEU A 27 0.34 -7.08 -15.48
N TYR A 28 -0.42 -7.13 -14.39
CA TYR A 28 -0.22 -6.22 -13.25
C TYR A 28 1.20 -6.34 -12.66
N ARG A 29 1.71 -7.57 -12.53
CA ARG A 29 3.09 -7.82 -12.09
C ARG A 29 4.10 -7.19 -13.05
N LEU A 30 3.94 -7.38 -14.36
CA LEU A 30 4.83 -6.78 -15.35
C LEU A 30 4.86 -5.25 -15.21
N VAL A 31 3.70 -4.60 -15.22
CA VAL A 31 3.60 -3.14 -15.08
C VAL A 31 4.23 -2.63 -13.78
N THR A 32 3.95 -3.28 -12.65
CA THR A 32 4.51 -2.88 -11.36
C THR A 32 6.02 -3.13 -11.27
N THR A 33 6.54 -4.20 -11.88
CA THR A 33 8.00 -4.44 -11.96
C THR A 33 8.71 -3.41 -12.83
N LEU A 34 8.16 -3.08 -14.00
CA LEU A 34 8.72 -2.04 -14.88
C LEU A 34 8.71 -0.68 -14.18
N ARG A 35 7.62 -0.31 -13.51
CA ARG A 35 7.55 0.93 -12.72
C ARG A 35 8.63 0.96 -11.63
N ARG A 36 8.81 -0.13 -10.88
CA ARG A 36 9.87 -0.23 -9.85
C ARG A 36 11.27 -0.12 -10.45
N ALA A 37 11.50 -0.74 -11.61
CA ALA A 37 12.77 -0.65 -12.32
C ALA A 37 13.05 0.80 -12.74
N ALA A 38 12.06 1.51 -13.28
CA ALA A 38 12.20 2.90 -13.71
C ALA A 38 12.53 3.86 -12.54
N PHE A 39 11.96 3.65 -11.34
CA PHE A 39 12.38 4.40 -10.15
C PHE A 39 13.80 4.06 -9.72
N ARG A 40 14.18 2.77 -9.73
CA ARG A 40 15.53 2.33 -9.35
C ARG A 40 16.61 2.84 -10.31
N SER A 41 16.30 2.92 -11.60
CA SER A 41 17.23 3.39 -12.62
C SER A 41 17.26 4.92 -12.75
N GLY A 42 16.50 5.65 -11.91
CA GLY A 42 16.44 7.11 -11.93
C GLY A 42 15.67 7.70 -13.11
N ILE A 43 14.96 6.89 -13.91
CA ILE A 43 14.11 7.36 -15.01
C ILE A 43 12.92 8.15 -14.45
N LEU A 44 12.33 7.66 -13.36
CA LEU A 44 11.26 8.35 -12.64
C LEU A 44 11.84 9.20 -11.52
N HIS A 45 11.36 10.44 -11.42
CA HIS A 45 11.82 11.40 -10.42
C HIS A 45 11.47 10.95 -8.99
N VAL A 46 12.39 11.20 -8.04
CA VAL A 46 12.21 10.91 -6.62
C VAL A 46 12.54 12.16 -5.82
N ASP A 47 11.51 12.76 -5.22
CA ASP A 47 11.67 13.89 -4.30
C ASP A 47 12.28 13.43 -2.97
N ARG A 48 13.31 14.13 -2.52
CA ARG A 48 13.90 13.94 -1.20
C ARG A 48 13.54 15.11 -0.31
N LEU A 49 12.82 14.82 0.77
CA LEU A 49 12.49 15.82 1.77
C LEU A 49 13.69 16.05 2.71
N PRO A 50 13.87 17.28 3.23
CA PRO A 50 14.96 17.60 4.16
C PRO A 50 14.76 16.99 5.56
N VAL A 51 13.67 16.25 5.77
CA VAL A 51 13.31 15.58 7.02
C VAL A 51 13.21 14.07 6.84
N PRO A 52 13.45 13.26 7.87
CA PRO A 52 13.25 11.82 7.81
C PRO A 52 11.78 11.48 7.50
N VAL A 53 11.57 10.56 6.55
CA VAL A 53 10.22 10.12 6.14
C VAL A 53 10.06 8.64 6.43
N VAL A 54 9.00 8.28 7.16
CA VAL A 54 8.62 6.89 7.43
C VAL A 54 7.35 6.55 6.66
N VAL A 55 7.44 5.59 5.74
CA VAL A 55 6.30 5.15 4.92
C VAL A 55 5.68 3.89 5.51
N ILE A 56 4.41 3.97 5.92
CA ILE A 56 3.68 2.83 6.50
C ILE A 56 2.77 2.22 5.41
N GLY A 57 3.26 1.13 4.81
CA GLY A 57 2.60 0.40 3.73
C GLY A 57 1.97 -0.94 4.18
N ASN A 58 1.25 -1.58 3.26
CA ASN A 58 0.81 -2.97 3.37
C ASN A 58 0.70 -3.54 1.95
N ILE A 59 0.89 -4.86 1.84
CA ILE A 59 0.88 -5.61 0.57
C ILE A 59 -0.52 -6.15 0.25
N ILE A 60 -1.40 -6.24 1.26
CA ILE A 60 -2.77 -6.76 1.13
C ILE A 60 -3.77 -5.59 1.01
N ALA A 61 -4.74 -5.72 0.12
CA ALA A 61 -5.87 -4.79 0.02
C ALA A 61 -6.86 -5.04 1.19
N GLY A 62 -7.20 -4.00 1.94
CA GLY A 62 -8.13 -4.08 3.08
C GLY A 62 -7.59 -3.47 4.38
N GLY A 63 -8.31 -3.71 5.48
CA GLY A 63 -7.98 -3.24 6.83
C GLY A 63 -6.77 -3.97 7.41
N ALA A 64 -5.57 -3.52 7.06
CA ALA A 64 -4.32 -4.18 7.42
C ALA A 64 -3.57 -3.54 8.58
N GLY A 65 -4.29 -2.90 9.51
CA GLY A 65 -3.69 -2.32 10.71
C GLY A 65 -2.76 -1.12 10.48
N LYS A 66 -2.68 -0.57 9.25
CA LYS A 66 -1.88 0.64 8.96
C LYS A 66 -2.20 1.78 9.92
N THR A 67 -3.48 2.07 10.13
CA THR A 67 -3.90 3.19 10.99
C THR A 67 -3.50 2.99 12.45
N PRO A 68 -3.80 1.84 13.11
CA PRO A 68 -3.25 1.54 14.44
C PRO A 68 -1.73 1.63 14.52
N LEU A 69 -1.01 1.09 13.53
CA LEU A 69 0.46 1.11 13.50
C LEU A 69 1.01 2.54 13.36
N THR A 70 0.39 3.36 12.50
CA THR A 70 0.75 4.77 12.35
C THR A 70 0.56 5.54 13.65
N LEU A 71 -0.56 5.35 14.33
CA LEU A 71 -0.84 6.00 15.61
C LEU A 71 0.14 5.55 16.70
N TYR A 72 0.45 4.26 16.74
CA TYR A 72 1.46 3.71 17.65
C TYR A 72 2.84 4.34 17.41
N LEU A 73 3.30 4.38 16.16
CA LEU A 73 4.60 4.96 15.81
C LEU A 73 4.67 6.45 16.10
N ALA A 74 3.60 7.19 15.80
CA ALA A 74 3.52 8.62 16.14
C ALA A 74 3.66 8.84 17.64
N ARG A 75 2.92 8.08 18.47
CA ARG A 75 3.02 8.17 19.94
C ARG A 75 4.42 7.80 20.44
N ALA A 76 5.02 6.74 19.91
CA ALA A 76 6.37 6.32 20.29
C ALA A 76 7.43 7.37 19.94
N LEU A 77 7.29 8.04 18.80
CA LEU A 77 8.18 9.12 18.39
C LEU A 77 7.98 10.37 19.26
N THR A 78 6.74 10.73 19.57
CA THR A 78 6.43 11.83 20.50
C THR A 78 7.00 11.57 21.90
N ALA A 79 6.89 10.35 22.41
CA ALA A 79 7.46 9.96 23.70
C ALA A 79 9.00 10.09 23.74
N ARG A 80 9.65 10.03 22.58
CA ARG A 80 11.10 10.24 22.41
C ARG A 80 11.48 11.70 22.12
N GLY A 81 10.52 12.63 22.23
CA GLY A 81 10.75 14.06 22.02
C GLY A 81 10.69 14.52 20.56
N HIS A 82 10.32 13.66 19.61
CA HIS A 82 10.13 14.04 18.22
C HIS A 82 8.75 14.67 17.97
N ARG A 83 8.61 15.39 16.85
CA ARG A 83 7.35 16.01 16.40
C ARG A 83 6.90 15.42 15.05
N PRO A 84 6.38 14.17 15.03
CA PRO A 84 5.98 13.52 13.79
C PRO A 84 4.73 14.19 13.18
N VAL A 85 4.68 14.28 11.85
CA VAL A 85 3.51 14.71 11.09
C VAL A 85 2.99 13.53 10.28
N ILE A 86 1.68 13.26 10.38
CA ILE A 86 1.04 12.18 9.64
C ILE A 86 0.47 12.73 8.33
N VAL A 87 0.94 12.21 7.20
CA VAL A 87 0.41 12.52 5.87
C VAL A 87 -0.47 11.35 5.40
N SER A 88 -1.73 11.63 5.09
CA SER A 88 -2.70 10.64 4.57
C SER A 88 -3.16 11.03 3.17
N ARG A 89 -3.50 10.04 2.35
CA ARG A 89 -3.99 10.25 0.97
C ARG A 89 -5.45 10.74 0.90
N GLY A 90 -6.22 10.65 1.98
CA GLY A 90 -7.63 11.10 1.98
C GLY A 90 -8.60 10.22 1.17
N TYR A 91 -8.38 8.90 1.13
CA TYR A 91 -9.22 7.99 0.35
C TYR A 91 -10.64 7.91 0.94
N GLY A 92 -11.66 8.28 0.15
CA GLY A 92 -13.08 8.24 0.55
C GLY A 92 -13.64 9.54 1.18
N GLY A 93 -12.90 10.65 1.15
CA GLY A 93 -13.42 11.97 1.54
C GLY A 93 -14.15 12.63 0.38
N THR A 94 -15.48 12.56 0.38
CA THR A 94 -16.39 13.52 -0.27
C THR A 94 -17.00 14.41 0.79
#